data_AF-A0A4S1FPY6-F1
#
_entry.id   AF-A0A4S1FPY6-F1
#
_cell.length_a   1.000
_cell.length_b   1.000
_cell.length_c   1.000
_cell.angle_alpha   90.00
_cell.angle_beta   90.00
_cell.angle_gamma   90.00
#
_symmetry.space_group_name_H-M   'P 1'
#
loop_
_entity.id
_entity.type
_entity.pdbx_description
1 polymer ?
#
loop_
_entity_poly.entity_id
_entity_poly.type
_entity_poly.pdbx_seq_one_letter_code
_entity_poly.pdbx_strand_id
1 'polypeptide(L)'
;MSIKVIGTGFGRTGTDSMRKALTILGFGPCHHMSEVMADGEQKRLWRALAKGAAPDWRALFSGYNSCVDWPSAHYWPELINIYPDARVILTWRSPESWWESFEKTILVGIGQTQDQDALGRTLVAARVFGGRPHDRAHAIDVYEANVAAVMATVPRERLLVHRLGDGWEPLCAHLGVAVPDEAYPNRNSTKEFRAALVRR
;
A
#
# COMPACT_ATOMS: atom_id res chain seq x y z
N MET A 1 -8.55 -15.73 -9.35
CA MET A 1 -9.12 -15.55 -8.00
C MET A 1 -9.48 -14.07 -7.83
N SER A 2 -10.46 -13.74 -6.99
CA SER A 2 -10.86 -12.36 -6.72
C SER A 2 -10.10 -11.80 -5.53
N ILE A 3 -9.83 -10.49 -5.52
CA ILE A 3 -9.33 -9.79 -4.34
C ILE A 3 -10.38 -9.87 -3.23
N LYS A 4 -9.94 -10.25 -2.03
CA LYS A 4 -10.75 -10.39 -0.80
C LYS A 4 -10.48 -9.28 0.21
N VAL A 5 -9.30 -8.66 0.16
CA VAL A 5 -8.91 -7.57 1.06
C VAL A 5 -8.19 -6.47 0.27
N ILE A 6 -8.63 -5.23 0.46
CA ILE A 6 -8.07 -4.03 -0.17
C ILE A 6 -7.47 -3.13 0.90
N GLY A 7 -6.20 -2.82 0.77
CA GLY A 7 -5.47 -1.85 1.58
C GLY A 7 -5.44 -0.48 0.92
N THR A 8 -5.94 0.53 1.62
CA THR A 8 -6.00 1.92 1.12
C THR A 8 -4.95 2.84 1.74
N GLY A 9 -4.20 2.34 2.73
CA GLY A 9 -3.12 3.06 3.37
C GLY A 9 -1.90 3.20 2.47
N PHE A 10 -1.29 4.38 2.50
CA PHE A 10 -0.09 4.69 1.73
C PHE A 10 1.12 3.89 2.20
N GLY A 11 2.17 3.84 1.37
CA GLY A 11 3.46 3.34 1.83
C GLY A 11 3.91 4.04 3.11
N ARG A 12 4.60 3.30 3.98
CA ARG A 12 5.12 3.75 5.29
C ARG A 12 4.11 3.85 6.44
N THR A 13 2.90 3.35 6.27
CA THR A 13 1.88 3.20 7.35
C THR A 13 1.85 1.79 7.97
N GLY A 14 2.81 0.92 7.66
CA GLY A 14 2.86 -0.47 8.13
C GLY A 14 2.42 -1.52 7.10
N THR A 15 2.36 -1.14 5.82
CA THR A 15 1.87 -1.99 4.72
C THR A 15 2.59 -3.33 4.56
N ASP A 16 3.92 -3.42 4.73
CA ASP A 16 4.64 -4.70 4.59
C ASP A 16 4.40 -5.65 5.79
N SER A 17 4.15 -5.09 6.97
CA SER A 17 3.69 -5.86 8.14
C SER A 17 2.27 -6.37 7.90
N MET A 18 1.37 -5.51 7.41
CA MET A 18 0.01 -5.89 7.00
C MET A 18 0.01 -6.96 5.91
N ARG A 19 0.87 -6.85 4.89
CA ARG A 19 1.04 -7.85 3.83
C ARG A 19 1.38 -9.23 4.41
N LYS A 20 2.34 -9.27 5.34
CA LYS A 20 2.72 -10.52 6.03
C LYS A 20 1.57 -11.04 6.91
N ALA A 21 0.88 -10.17 7.63
CA ALA A 21 -0.28 -10.53 8.44
C ALA A 21 -1.42 -11.13 7.60
N LEU A 22 -1.76 -10.51 6.47
CA LEU A 22 -2.75 -11.05 5.53
C LEU A 22 -2.32 -12.40 4.96
N THR A 23 -1.02 -12.60 4.72
CA THR A 23 -0.49 -13.89 4.27
C THR A 23 -0.66 -14.97 5.32
N ILE A 24 -0.35 -14.66 6.58
CA ILE A 24 -0.55 -15.55 7.74
C ILE A 24 -2.02 -15.95 7.88
N LEU A 25 -2.93 -14.98 7.76
CA LEU A 25 -4.37 -15.18 7.92
C LEU A 25 -5.04 -15.86 6.71
N GLY A 26 -4.28 -16.33 5.71
CA GLY A 26 -4.82 -17.01 4.53
C GLY A 26 -5.42 -16.09 3.45
N PHE A 27 -5.19 -14.79 3.55
CA PHE A 27 -5.56 -13.79 2.53
C PHE A 27 -4.40 -13.47 1.57
N GLY A 28 -3.27 -14.19 1.67
CA GLY A 28 -2.18 -14.15 0.71
C GLY A 28 -2.45 -15.02 -0.54
N PRO A 29 -1.63 -14.90 -1.60
CA PRO A 29 -0.57 -13.91 -1.80
C PRO A 29 -1.13 -12.47 -1.81
N CYS A 30 -0.36 -11.54 -1.24
CA CYS A 30 -0.77 -10.16 -1.04
C CYS A 30 0.08 -9.22 -1.90
N HIS A 31 -0.56 -8.52 -2.83
CA HIS A 31 0.08 -7.57 -3.74
C HIS A 31 0.61 -6.36 -2.96
N HIS A 32 1.84 -5.94 -3.29
CA HIS A 32 2.57 -4.86 -2.61
C HIS A 32 3.72 -4.39 -3.52
N MET A 33 4.26 -3.17 -3.30
CA MET A 33 5.37 -2.64 -4.09
C MET A 33 6.57 -3.59 -4.15
N SER A 34 6.86 -4.31 -3.06
CA SER A 34 7.94 -5.32 -3.02
C SER A 34 7.72 -6.46 -4.01
N GLU A 35 6.48 -6.95 -4.13
CA GLU A 35 6.10 -8.02 -5.07
C GLU A 35 6.24 -7.52 -6.50
N VAL A 36 5.76 -6.29 -6.77
CA VAL A 36 5.92 -5.66 -8.08
C VAL A 36 7.38 -5.56 -8.46
N MET A 37 8.24 -5.06 -7.57
CA MET A 37 9.67 -4.89 -7.89
C MET A 37 10.41 -6.21 -8.12
N ALA A 38 9.97 -7.30 -7.49
CA ALA A 38 10.55 -8.63 -7.61
C ALA A 38 10.15 -9.34 -8.92
N ASP A 39 9.01 -9.01 -9.50
CA ASP A 39 8.46 -9.68 -10.69
C ASP A 39 8.54 -8.79 -11.94
N GLY A 40 9.15 -9.31 -13.03
CA GLY A 40 9.34 -8.58 -14.28
C GLY A 40 8.04 -8.23 -15.00
N GLU A 41 7.06 -9.13 -14.97
CA GLU A 41 5.76 -8.95 -15.61
C GLU A 41 4.90 -7.97 -14.82
N GLN A 42 4.89 -8.06 -13.49
CA GLN A 42 4.25 -7.06 -12.64
C GLN A 42 4.84 -5.66 -12.88
N LYS A 43 6.18 -5.51 -12.94
CA LYS A 43 6.82 -4.24 -13.32
C LYS A 43 6.30 -3.73 -14.66
N ARG A 44 6.23 -4.60 -15.68
CA ARG A 44 5.78 -4.22 -17.03
C ARG A 44 4.34 -3.72 -17.02
N LEU A 45 3.42 -4.47 -16.41
CA LEU A 45 1.99 -4.15 -16.35
C LEU A 45 1.73 -2.84 -15.61
N TRP A 46 2.30 -2.67 -14.41
CA TRP A 46 2.08 -1.47 -13.61
C TRP A 46 2.74 -0.23 -14.21
N ARG A 47 3.89 -0.35 -14.87
CA ARG A 47 4.50 0.76 -15.61
C ARG A 47 3.66 1.20 -16.80
N ALA A 48 3.07 0.26 -17.54
CA ALA A 48 2.16 0.59 -18.63
C ALA A 48 0.94 1.37 -18.11
N LEU A 49 0.33 0.93 -17.00
CA LEU A 49 -0.78 1.64 -16.37
C LEU A 49 -0.37 3.04 -15.86
N ALA A 50 0.80 3.17 -15.23
CA ALA A 50 1.35 4.46 -14.81
C ALA A 50 1.66 5.41 -15.98
N LYS A 51 1.80 4.89 -17.20
CA LYS A 51 1.94 5.66 -18.45
C LYS A 51 0.61 5.95 -19.16
N GLY A 52 -0.52 5.47 -18.61
CA GLY A 52 -1.85 5.76 -19.14
C GLY A 52 -2.49 4.65 -19.97
N ALA A 53 -1.92 3.43 -19.98
CA ALA A 53 -2.64 2.28 -20.51
C ALA A 53 -3.94 2.03 -19.72
N ALA A 54 -4.98 1.52 -20.38
CA ALA A 54 -6.19 1.10 -19.69
C ALA A 54 -5.87 -0.04 -18.70
N PRO A 55 -6.48 -0.04 -17.50
CA PRO A 55 -6.21 -1.08 -16.51
C PRO A 55 -6.83 -2.42 -16.91
N ASP A 56 -6.04 -3.49 -16.88
CA ASP A 56 -6.54 -4.87 -16.82
C ASP A 56 -6.37 -5.39 -15.39
N TRP A 57 -7.38 -5.15 -14.56
CA TRP A 57 -7.37 -5.54 -13.14
C TRP A 57 -7.20 -7.04 -12.94
N ARG A 58 -7.72 -7.86 -13.87
CA ARG A 58 -7.59 -9.31 -13.80
C ARG A 58 -6.13 -9.73 -14.01
N ALA A 59 -5.44 -9.12 -14.97
CA ALA A 59 -4.02 -9.37 -15.21
C ALA A 59 -3.16 -8.83 -14.07
N LEU A 60 -3.41 -7.58 -13.63
CA LEU A 60 -2.64 -6.91 -12.58
C LEU A 60 -2.68 -7.68 -11.25
N PHE A 61 -3.83 -8.26 -10.91
CA PHE A 61 -4.04 -9.01 -9.67
C PHE A 61 -4.11 -10.53 -9.84
N SER A 62 -3.68 -11.05 -11.00
CA SER A 62 -3.65 -12.50 -11.22
C SER A 62 -2.79 -13.18 -10.16
N GLY A 63 -3.35 -14.16 -9.45
CA GLY A 63 -2.67 -14.91 -8.38
C GLY A 63 -2.66 -14.24 -7.00
N TYR A 64 -3.16 -13.01 -6.87
CA TYR A 64 -3.27 -12.33 -5.57
C TYR A 64 -4.68 -12.43 -4.99
N ASN A 65 -4.76 -12.53 -3.67
CA ASN A 65 -6.01 -12.57 -2.90
C ASN A 65 -6.23 -11.29 -2.09
N SER A 66 -5.21 -10.44 -1.97
CA SER A 66 -5.29 -9.14 -1.31
C SER A 66 -4.28 -8.17 -1.92
N CYS A 67 -4.46 -6.88 -1.68
CA CYS A 67 -3.52 -5.85 -2.12
C CYS A 67 -3.36 -4.76 -1.06
N VAL A 68 -2.15 -4.26 -0.87
CA VAL A 68 -1.80 -3.17 0.06
C VAL A 68 -0.64 -2.36 -0.54
N ASP A 69 -0.34 -1.18 0.01
CA ASP A 69 0.71 -0.28 -0.51
C ASP A 69 0.46 0.19 -1.96
N TRP A 70 1.33 1.06 -2.44
CA TRP A 70 1.41 1.33 -3.87
C TRP A 70 1.87 0.09 -4.64
N PRO A 71 1.46 -0.07 -5.91
CA PRO A 71 0.62 0.83 -6.68
C PRO A 71 -0.89 0.73 -6.37
N SER A 72 -1.38 -0.37 -5.79
CA SER A 72 -2.81 -0.62 -5.60
C SER A 72 -3.53 0.41 -4.74
N ALA A 73 -2.87 0.93 -3.69
CA ALA A 73 -3.44 1.95 -2.82
C ALA A 73 -3.73 3.27 -3.54
N HIS A 74 -3.16 3.55 -4.72
CA HIS A 74 -3.56 4.73 -5.50
C HIS A 74 -4.93 4.54 -6.17
N TYR A 75 -5.28 3.30 -6.51
CA TYR A 75 -6.48 2.93 -7.25
C TYR A 75 -7.57 2.35 -6.34
N TRP A 76 -7.49 2.57 -5.03
CA TRP A 76 -8.50 2.04 -4.13
C TRP A 76 -9.94 2.47 -4.48
N PRO A 77 -10.23 3.71 -4.95
CA PRO A 77 -11.60 4.11 -5.27
C PRO A 77 -12.24 3.23 -6.34
N GLU A 78 -11.48 2.83 -7.36
CA GLU A 78 -11.94 1.91 -8.40
C GLU A 78 -12.05 0.49 -7.85
N LEU A 79 -11.03 0.04 -7.09
CA LEU A 79 -10.95 -1.34 -6.61
C LEU A 79 -12.07 -1.70 -5.65
N ILE A 80 -12.53 -0.78 -4.79
CA ILE A 80 -13.65 -1.05 -3.88
C ILE A 80 -14.98 -1.25 -4.62
N ASN A 81 -15.12 -0.66 -5.81
CA ASN A 81 -16.29 -0.82 -6.67
C ASN A 81 -16.21 -2.12 -7.49
N ILE A 82 -15.02 -2.46 -7.97
CA ILE A 82 -14.77 -3.68 -8.75
C ILE A 82 -14.92 -4.94 -7.88
N TYR A 83 -14.48 -4.86 -6.62
CA TYR A 83 -14.54 -5.95 -5.66
C TYR A 83 -15.43 -5.55 -4.48
N PRO A 84 -16.77 -5.49 -4.64
CA PRO A 84 -17.67 -4.98 -3.61
C PRO A 84 -17.66 -5.82 -2.32
N ASP A 85 -17.37 -7.12 -2.42
CA ASP A 85 -17.33 -8.05 -1.29
C ASP A 85 -16.00 -8.04 -0.53
N ALA A 86 -14.97 -7.36 -1.07
CA ALA A 86 -13.67 -7.32 -0.41
C ALA A 86 -13.72 -6.45 0.86
N ARG A 87 -13.15 -6.95 1.96
CA ARG A 87 -12.92 -6.16 3.18
C ARG A 87 -11.90 -5.05 2.91
N VAL A 88 -12.04 -3.91 3.58
CA VAL A 88 -11.20 -2.73 3.32
C VAL A 88 -10.43 -2.36 4.58
N ILE A 89 -9.12 -2.16 4.44
CA ILE A 89 -8.23 -1.81 5.54
C ILE A 89 -7.49 -0.51 5.23
N LEU A 90 -7.67 0.50 6.07
CA LEU A 90 -6.86 1.71 6.09
C LEU A 90 -5.78 1.56 7.15
N THR A 91 -4.54 1.27 6.74
CA THR A 91 -3.39 1.35 7.65
C THR A 91 -3.03 2.81 7.90
N TRP A 92 -2.87 3.19 9.17
CA TRP A 92 -2.80 4.58 9.58
C TRP A 92 -1.71 4.85 10.63
N ARG A 93 -1.15 6.06 10.57
CA ARG A 93 -0.30 6.68 11.61
C ARG A 93 -0.47 8.20 11.54
N SER A 94 0.02 8.95 12.53
CA SER A 94 -0.09 10.41 12.45
C SER A 94 0.63 10.97 11.20
N PRO A 95 0.11 12.05 10.60
CA PRO A 95 0.69 12.63 9.37
C PRO A 95 2.18 13.01 9.52
N GLU A 96 2.57 13.58 10.66
CA GLU A 96 3.94 13.97 10.95
C GLU A 96 4.85 12.74 10.98
N SER A 97 4.40 11.70 11.68
CA SER A 97 5.14 10.45 11.83
C SER A 97 5.24 9.68 10.50
N TRP A 98 4.20 9.78 9.66
CA TRP A 98 4.23 9.27 8.29
C TRP A 98 5.25 10.03 7.44
N TRP A 99 5.22 11.37 7.44
CA TRP A 99 6.14 12.21 6.68
C TRP A 99 7.59 11.89 7.02
N GLU A 100 7.95 11.84 8.30
CA GLU A 100 9.31 11.54 8.73
C GLU A 100 9.81 10.19 8.20
N SER A 101 8.91 9.20 8.11
CA SER A 101 9.23 7.90 7.55
C SER A 101 9.37 7.99 6.02
N PHE A 102 8.42 8.62 5.35
CA PHE A 102 8.36 8.78 3.89
C PHE A 102 9.59 9.52 3.34
N GLU A 103 9.89 10.69 3.91
CA GLU A 103 11.05 11.53 3.56
C GLU A 103 12.36 10.75 3.69
N LYS A 104 12.52 9.99 4.78
CA LYS A 104 13.74 9.22 5.07
C LYS A 104 13.87 7.93 4.24
N THR A 105 12.85 7.53 3.48
CA THR A 105 12.80 6.23 2.79
C THR A 105 12.40 6.37 1.32
N ILE A 106 11.11 6.38 1.01
CA ILE A 106 10.59 6.35 -0.36
C ILE A 106 11.04 7.59 -1.12
N LEU A 107 11.04 8.77 -0.50
CA LEU A 107 11.51 9.99 -1.14
C LEU A 107 12.99 9.91 -1.52
N VAL A 108 13.84 9.34 -0.65
CA VAL A 108 15.26 9.05 -0.96
C VAL A 108 15.35 8.10 -2.16
N GLY A 109 14.58 7.01 -2.16
CA GLY A 109 14.58 6.04 -3.27
C GLY A 109 14.14 6.66 -4.61
N ILE A 110 13.15 7.56 -4.58
CA ILE A 110 12.70 8.32 -5.76
C ILE A 110 13.79 9.26 -6.27
N GLY A 111 14.53 9.92 -5.36
CA GLY A 111 15.61 10.84 -5.71
C GLY A 111 16.87 10.13 -6.25
N GLN A 112 17.12 8.89 -5.83
CA GLN A 112 18.32 8.13 -6.21
C GLN A 112 18.15 7.27 -7.46
N THR A 113 16.92 6.95 -7.87
CA THR A 113 16.69 6.06 -9.01
C THR A 113 17.02 6.74 -10.34
N GLN A 114 17.80 6.05 -11.19
CA GLN A 114 18.11 6.47 -12.56
C GLN A 114 17.06 6.00 -13.58
N ASP A 115 16.20 5.07 -13.18
CA ASP A 115 15.15 4.51 -14.02
C ASP A 115 13.97 5.49 -14.09
N GLN A 116 13.84 6.17 -15.23
CA GLN A 116 12.78 7.17 -15.45
C GLN A 116 11.38 6.55 -15.44
N ASP A 117 11.28 5.24 -15.67
CA ASP A 117 10.02 4.51 -15.67
C ASP A 117 9.70 3.88 -14.31
N ALA A 118 10.55 4.06 -13.29
CA ALA A 118 10.29 3.55 -11.96
C ALA A 118 8.95 4.07 -11.42
N LEU A 119 8.13 3.18 -10.85
CA LEU A 119 6.83 3.53 -10.29
C LEU A 119 6.93 4.58 -9.17
N GLY A 120 8.05 4.64 -8.46
CA GLY A 120 8.33 5.73 -7.52
C GLY A 120 8.29 7.11 -8.19
N ARG A 121 8.78 7.23 -9.44
CA ARG A 121 8.74 8.48 -10.21
C ARG A 121 7.42 8.66 -10.93
N THR A 122 7.00 7.67 -11.72
CA THR A 122 5.87 7.79 -12.64
C THR A 122 4.50 7.72 -11.97
N LEU A 123 4.38 7.00 -10.86
CA LEU A 123 3.13 6.86 -10.11
C LEU A 123 3.18 7.67 -8.82
N VAL A 124 4.12 7.37 -7.92
CA VAL A 124 4.13 7.98 -6.58
C VAL A 124 4.44 9.48 -6.67
N ALA A 125 5.58 9.87 -7.24
CA ALA A 125 5.91 11.29 -7.36
C ALA A 125 4.97 12.05 -8.29
N ALA A 126 4.79 11.57 -9.53
CA ALA A 126 4.06 12.31 -10.55
C ALA A 126 2.54 12.31 -10.37
N ARG A 127 1.92 11.16 -10.06
CA ARG A 127 0.45 11.05 -9.98
C ARG A 127 -0.09 11.24 -8.57
N VAL A 128 0.44 10.52 -7.58
CA VAL A 128 -0.04 10.63 -6.18
C VAL A 128 0.26 12.02 -5.63
N PHE A 129 1.51 12.49 -5.78
CA PHE A 129 1.94 13.79 -5.23
C PHE A 129 1.98 14.92 -6.26
N GLY A 130 1.43 14.75 -7.47
CA GLY A 130 1.36 15.84 -8.46
C GLY A 130 2.72 16.47 -8.81
N GLY A 131 3.80 15.68 -8.79
CA GLY A 131 5.15 16.12 -9.06
C GLY A 131 5.88 16.80 -7.89
N ARG A 132 5.25 16.93 -6.72
CA ARG A 132 5.80 17.64 -5.54
C ARG A 132 6.00 16.74 -4.31
N PRO A 133 6.62 15.55 -4.41
CA PRO A 133 6.74 14.63 -3.28
C PRO A 133 7.68 15.13 -2.16
N HIS A 134 8.50 16.15 -2.42
CA HIS A 134 9.44 16.76 -1.47
C HIS A 134 8.86 17.97 -0.71
N ASP A 135 7.69 18.47 -1.13
CA ASP A 135 6.96 19.49 -0.39
C ASP A 135 6.22 18.82 0.77
N ARG A 136 6.73 19.01 2.00
CA ARG A 136 6.18 18.40 3.22
C ARG A 136 4.70 18.72 3.43
N ALA A 137 4.32 19.99 3.27
CA ALA A 137 2.95 20.42 3.52
C ALA A 137 2.01 19.76 2.51
N HIS A 138 2.36 19.85 1.22
CA HIS A 138 1.59 19.20 0.16
C HIS A 138 1.51 17.68 0.32
N ALA A 139 2.61 17.01 0.68
CA ALA A 139 2.60 15.56 0.87
C ALA A 139 1.70 15.14 2.05
N ILE A 140 1.70 15.89 3.15
CA ILE A 140 0.81 15.69 4.29
C ILE A 140 -0.65 15.93 3.87
N ASP A 141 -0.94 17.02 3.17
CA ASP A 141 -2.29 17.32 2.69
C ASP A 141 -2.85 16.20 1.80
N VAL A 142 -2.02 15.66 0.89
CA VAL A 142 -2.41 14.52 0.04
C VAL A 142 -2.65 13.26 0.86
N TYR A 143 -1.83 12.98 1.87
CA TYR A 143 -2.01 11.85 2.77
C TYR A 143 -3.32 11.95 3.56
N GLU A 144 -3.57 13.10 4.18
CA GLU A 144 -4.79 13.37 4.94
C GLU A 144 -6.03 13.36 4.07
N ALA A 145 -5.95 13.93 2.86
CA ALA A 145 -7.03 13.88 1.88
C ALA A 145 -7.39 12.44 1.49
N ASN A 146 -6.40 11.56 1.30
CA ASN A 146 -6.65 10.14 1.05
C ASN A 146 -7.33 9.46 2.25
N VAL A 147 -6.84 9.71 3.47
CA VAL A 147 -7.46 9.19 4.71
C VAL A 147 -8.92 9.65 4.81
N ALA A 148 -9.18 10.95 4.63
CA ALA A 148 -10.53 11.51 4.69
C ALA A 148 -11.44 10.91 3.61
N ALA A 149 -10.95 10.76 2.37
CA ALA A 149 -11.70 10.17 1.28
C ALA A 149 -12.08 8.71 1.57
N VAL A 150 -11.15 7.89 2.07
CA VAL A 150 -11.45 6.51 2.46
C VAL A 150 -12.53 6.46 3.54
N MET A 151 -12.40 7.28 4.58
CA MET A 151 -13.35 7.35 5.69
C MET A 151 -14.74 7.82 5.26
N ALA A 152 -14.82 8.68 4.25
CA ALA A 152 -16.08 9.20 3.71
C ALA A 152 -16.76 8.25 2.72
N THR A 153 -15.97 7.47 1.97
CA THR A 153 -16.50 6.63 0.87
C THR A 153 -16.82 5.21 1.32
N VAL A 154 -16.01 4.60 2.21
CA VAL A 154 -16.17 3.18 2.56
C VAL A 154 -17.12 3.03 3.76
N PRO A 155 -18.17 2.18 3.66
CA PRO A 155 -19.07 1.91 4.78
C PRO A 155 -18.31 1.40 6.03
N ARG A 156 -18.73 1.83 7.22
CA ARG A 156 -18.00 1.56 8.48
C ARG A 156 -17.89 0.06 8.78
N GLU A 157 -18.91 -0.72 8.41
CA GLU A 157 -18.95 -2.18 8.52
C GLU A 157 -17.99 -2.91 7.57
N ARG A 158 -17.56 -2.22 6.51
CA ARG A 158 -16.61 -2.72 5.50
C ARG A 158 -15.18 -2.20 5.73
N LEU A 159 -15.02 -1.16 6.55
CA LEU A 159 -13.74 -0.50 6.80
C LEU A 159 -13.16 -0.83 8.18
N LEU A 160 -11.90 -1.27 8.20
CA LEU A 160 -11.06 -1.23 9.39
C LEU A 160 -10.01 -0.12 9.26
N VAL A 161 -9.96 0.78 10.23
CA VAL A 161 -8.80 1.65 10.45
C VAL A 161 -7.83 0.91 11.37
N HIS A 162 -6.67 0.53 10.86
CA HIS A 162 -5.64 -0.21 11.62
C HIS A 162 -4.45 0.71 11.86
N ARG A 163 -4.30 1.16 13.11
CA ARG A 163 -3.20 2.04 13.52
C ARG A 163 -1.95 1.22 13.76
N LEU A 164 -0.78 1.82 13.54
CA LEU A 164 0.49 1.19 13.93
C LEU A 164 0.46 0.81 15.41
N GLY A 165 0.59 -0.49 15.70
CA GLY A 165 0.56 -1.06 17.04
C GLY A 165 -0.74 -1.78 17.42
N ASP A 166 -1.81 -1.68 16.61
CA ASP A 166 -3.12 -2.30 16.90
C ASP A 166 -3.08 -3.84 16.95
N GLY A 167 -2.09 -4.47 16.31
CA GLY A 167 -1.88 -5.92 16.41
C GLY A 167 -2.97 -6.77 15.72
N TRP A 168 -3.16 -7.99 16.23
CA TRP A 168 -4.01 -9.00 15.62
C TRP A 168 -5.50 -8.82 15.86
N GLU A 169 -5.89 -8.45 17.07
CA GLU A 169 -7.28 -8.52 17.55
C GLU A 169 -8.26 -7.75 16.63
N PRO A 170 -8.08 -6.45 16.34
CA PRO A 170 -9.00 -5.74 15.45
C PRO A 170 -8.94 -6.24 14.00
N LEU A 171 -7.77 -6.70 13.54
CA LEU A 171 -7.61 -7.25 12.19
C LEU A 171 -8.39 -8.56 12.02
N CYS A 172 -8.23 -9.50 12.96
CA CYS A 172 -8.86 -10.81 12.90
C CYS A 172 -10.38 -10.70 13.08
N ALA A 173 -10.84 -9.83 13.98
CA ALA A 173 -12.26 -9.53 14.15
C ALA A 173 -12.89 -8.97 12.87
N HIS A 174 -12.21 -8.03 12.21
CA HIS A 174 -12.69 -7.46 10.94
C HIS A 174 -12.75 -8.48 9.80
N LEU A 175 -11.77 -9.38 9.74
CA LEU A 175 -11.66 -10.41 8.70
C LEU A 175 -12.48 -11.67 9.00
N GLY A 176 -13.03 -11.81 10.21
CA GLY A 176 -13.84 -12.96 10.62
C GLY A 176 -13.03 -14.24 10.79
N VAL A 177 -11.79 -14.13 11.27
CA VAL A 177 -10.86 -15.27 11.46
C VAL A 177 -10.33 -15.31 12.89
N ALA A 178 -9.78 -16.46 13.30
CA ALA A 178 -9.16 -16.60 14.60
C ALA A 178 -7.81 -15.85 14.69
N VAL A 179 -7.47 -15.36 15.89
CA VAL A 179 -6.16 -14.79 16.18
C VAL A 179 -5.11 -15.92 16.13
N PRO A 180 -4.04 -15.79 15.35
CA PRO A 180 -2.99 -16.80 15.28
C PRO A 180 -2.12 -16.80 16.54
N ASP A 181 -1.54 -17.95 16.89
CA ASP A 181 -0.61 -18.10 18.00
C ASP A 181 0.82 -17.69 17.61
N GLU A 182 0.97 -16.44 17.16
CA GLU A 182 2.27 -15.83 16.87
C GLU A 182 2.22 -14.30 17.06
N ALA A 183 3.38 -13.68 17.23
CA ALA A 183 3.46 -12.23 17.37
C ALA A 183 3.07 -11.51 16.07
N TYR A 184 2.40 -10.36 16.18
CA TYR A 184 2.04 -9.56 15.01
C TYR A 184 3.33 -9.12 14.26
N PRO A 185 3.37 -9.22 12.92
CA PRO A 185 4.56 -8.88 12.16
C PRO A 185 5.00 -7.43 12.38
N ASN A 186 6.29 -7.22 12.60
CA ASN A 186 6.91 -5.90 12.62
C ASN A 186 8.08 -5.88 11.64
N ARG A 187 7.84 -5.32 10.45
CA ARG A 187 8.77 -5.34 9.32
C ARG A 187 8.91 -3.96 8.70
N ASN A 188 10.00 -3.77 7.96
CA ASN A 188 10.22 -2.63 7.08
C ASN A 188 10.37 -1.29 7.83
N SER A 189 11.10 -1.34 8.94
CA SER A 189 11.56 -0.14 9.65
C SER A 189 12.39 0.77 8.72
N THR A 190 12.50 2.06 9.06
CA THR A 190 13.32 3.00 8.28
C THR A 190 14.77 2.54 8.14
N LYS A 191 15.33 1.92 9.19
CA LYS A 191 16.68 1.36 9.18
C LYS A 191 16.82 0.22 8.18
N GLU A 192 15.90 -0.74 8.20
CA GLU A 192 15.91 -1.88 7.27
C GLU A 192 15.72 -1.42 5.82
N PHE A 193 14.80 -0.48 5.58
CA PHE A 193 14.54 0.05 4.24
C PHE A 193 15.80 0.72 3.65
N ARG A 194 16.46 1.58 4.44
CA ARG A 194 17.69 2.25 4.02
C ARG A 194 18.81 1.25 3.73
N ALA A 195 18.96 0.21 4.55
CA ALA A 195 19.93 -0.85 4.29
C ALA A 195 19.65 -1.59 2.97
N ALA A 196 18.37 -1.77 2.61
CA ALA A 196 17.98 -2.39 1.35
C ALA A 196 18.23 -1.49 0.12
N LEU A 197 18.15 -0.16 0.26
CA LEU A 197 18.48 0.78 -0.82
C LEU A 197 19.96 0.73 -1.21
N VAL A 198 20.86 0.59 -0.23
CA VAL A 198 22.32 0.57 -0.46
C VAL A 198 22.78 -0.73 -1.14
N ARG A 199 22.00 -1.81 -1.03
CA ARG A 199 22.33 -3.14 -1.57
C ARG A 199 21.87 -3.36 -3.02
N ARG A 200 21.23 -2.37 -3.63
CA ARG A 200 20.73 -2.41 -5.02
C ARG A 200 21.67 -1.66 -5.94
#